data_AF-A0A7X9HJH7-F1
#
_entry.id   AF-A0A7X9HJH7-F1
#
_cell.length_a   1.000
_cell.length_b   1.000
_cell.length_c   1.000
_cell.angle_alpha   90.00
_cell.angle_beta   90.00
_cell.angle_gamma   90.00
#
_symmetry.space_group_name_H-M   'P 1'
#
loop_
_entity.id
_entity.type
_entity.pdbx_description
1 polymer ?
#
loop_
_entity_poly.entity_id
_entity_poly.type
_entity_poly.pdbx_seq_one_letter_code
_entity_poly.pdbx_strand_id
1 'polypeptide(L)'
;MKTDKNNAMRIHLLPNETVVKASESKHHKGKDAVMGKLILTNQRILFTDSENAQILLSIFPNCIQEVLPYHTGIFTSKGLEVVLKDGNTVRFTMGNVSDWTRLINKMY
;
A
#
# COMPACT_ATOMS: atom_id res chain seq x y z
N MET A 1 -3.90 36.94 -2.18
CA MET A 1 -4.86 35.90 -1.78
C MET A 1 -4.12 34.56 -1.81
N LYS A 2 -3.71 34.03 -0.64
CA LYS A 2 -3.05 32.71 -0.56
C LYS A 2 -4.15 31.66 -0.46
N THR A 3 -4.30 30.84 -1.49
CA THR A 3 -5.27 29.74 -1.48
C THR A 3 -4.65 28.59 -0.70
N ASP A 4 -5.06 28.41 0.55
CA ASP A 4 -4.80 27.18 1.31
C ASP A 4 -5.61 26.04 0.66
N LYS A 5 -5.05 25.41 -0.38
CA LYS A 5 -5.50 24.11 -0.88
C LYS A 5 -4.99 23.00 0.05
N ASN A 6 -5.43 23.01 1.31
CA ASN A 6 -5.46 21.77 2.08
C ASN A 6 -6.73 21.02 1.66
N ASN A 7 -6.70 20.43 0.46
CA ASN A 7 -7.70 19.47 0.04
C ASN A 7 -7.47 18.21 0.87
N ALA A 8 -8.10 18.12 2.04
CA ALA A 8 -7.97 16.96 2.91
C ALA A 8 -8.46 15.73 2.15
N MET A 9 -7.51 14.88 1.76
CA MET A 9 -7.77 13.62 1.08
C MET A 9 -8.63 12.72 1.98
N ARG A 10 -9.82 12.34 1.52
CA ARG A 10 -10.76 11.50 2.28
C ARG A 10 -10.93 10.16 1.58
N ILE A 11 -10.74 9.09 2.34
CA ILE A 11 -11.00 7.71 1.91
C ILE A 11 -12.18 7.18 2.70
N HIS A 12 -13.05 6.40 2.05
CA HIS A 12 -14.17 5.76 2.71
C HIS A 12 -13.73 4.42 3.29
N LEU A 13 -13.60 4.38 4.61
CA LEU A 13 -13.29 3.16 5.37
C LEU A 13 -14.58 2.41 5.72
N LEU A 14 -14.47 1.10 5.91
CA LEU A 14 -15.57 0.27 6.40
C LEU A 14 -15.90 0.61 7.87
N PRO A 15 -17.09 0.22 8.37
CA PRO A 15 -17.39 0.31 9.79
C PRO A 15 -16.31 -0.39 10.63
N ASN A 16 -15.89 0.27 11.73
CA ASN A 16 -14.83 -0.20 12.63
C ASN A 16 -13.46 -0.41 11.96
N GLU A 17 -13.25 0.13 10.76
CA GLU A 17 -11.95 0.14 10.09
C GLU A 17 -11.18 1.38 10.52
N THR A 18 -9.96 1.19 11.02
CA THR A 18 -9.09 2.25 11.53
C THR A 18 -7.71 2.12 10.89
N VAL A 19 -7.13 3.25 10.52
CA VAL A 19 -5.78 3.29 9.94
C VAL A 19 -4.74 2.96 11.00
N VAL A 20 -3.92 1.96 10.72
CA VAL A 20 -2.76 1.56 11.53
C VAL A 20 -1.50 2.27 11.04
N LYS A 21 -1.32 2.36 9.72
CA LYS A 21 -0.15 3.00 9.09
C LYS A 21 -0.50 3.52 7.69
N ALA A 22 0.10 4.62 7.27
CA ALA A 22 0.02 5.09 5.89
C ALA A 22 1.35 5.70 5.45
N SER A 23 1.73 5.51 4.18
CA SER A 23 2.89 6.16 3.59
C SER A 23 2.75 6.28 2.07
N GLU A 24 3.41 7.29 1.50
CA GLU A 24 3.60 7.37 0.05
C GLU A 24 4.33 6.13 -0.48
N SER A 25 3.92 5.65 -1.64
CA SER A 25 4.47 4.47 -2.29
C SER A 25 4.16 4.47 -3.77
N LYS A 26 4.91 3.67 -4.53
CA LYS A 26 4.67 3.48 -5.96
C LYS A 26 4.24 2.05 -6.23
N HIS A 27 3.02 1.84 -6.71
CA HIS A 27 2.54 0.52 -7.12
C HIS A 27 2.93 0.24 -8.58
N HIS A 28 3.49 -0.93 -8.85
CA HIS A 28 3.90 -1.34 -10.20
C HIS A 28 2.86 -2.29 -10.81
N LYS A 29 2.31 -1.92 -11.97
CA LYS A 29 1.35 -2.71 -12.73
C LYS A 29 1.84 -2.88 -14.18
N GLY A 30 2.54 -3.97 -14.46
CA GLY A 30 3.15 -4.21 -15.76
C GLY A 30 4.33 -3.26 -16.02
N LYS A 31 4.27 -2.50 -17.12
CA LYS A 31 5.28 -1.47 -17.45
C LYS A 31 5.01 -0.12 -16.80
N ASP A 32 3.78 0.08 -16.31
CA ASP A 32 3.34 1.32 -15.71
C ASP A 32 3.46 1.27 -14.19
N ALA A 33 3.58 2.44 -13.59
CA ALA A 33 3.67 2.54 -12.15
C ALA A 33 2.92 3.78 -11.66
N VAL A 34 2.04 3.57 -10.67
CA VAL A 34 1.13 4.58 -10.14
C VAL A 34 1.67 5.08 -8.81
N MET A 35 1.79 6.40 -8.66
CA MET A 35 2.14 7.03 -7.39
C MET A 35 0.89 7.13 -6.51
N GLY A 36 1.05 6.88 -5.22
CA GLY A 36 -0.10 6.84 -4.32
C GLY A 36 0.25 6.54 -2.88
N LYS A 37 -0.76 6.27 -2.06
CA LYS A 37 -0.59 5.94 -0.64
C LYS A 37 -0.90 4.47 -0.40
N LEU A 38 0.05 3.76 0.21
CA LEU A 38 -0.21 2.47 0.83
C LEU A 38 -0.72 2.74 2.24
N ILE A 39 -1.84 2.13 2.59
CA ILE A 39 -2.52 2.30 3.88
C ILE A 39 -2.77 0.92 4.46
N LEU A 40 -2.26 0.68 5.65
CA LEU A 40 -2.60 -0.44 6.49
C LEU A 40 -3.75 -0.05 7.40
N THR A 41 -4.82 -0.83 7.40
CA THR A 41 -5.89 -0.72 8.41
C THR A 41 -5.86 -1.94 9.32
N ASN A 42 -6.67 -1.94 10.37
CA ASN A 42 -6.89 -3.12 11.19
C ASN A 42 -7.65 -4.25 10.46
N GLN A 43 -8.15 -4.01 9.24
CA GLN A 43 -8.95 -4.98 8.48
C GLN A 43 -8.30 -5.41 7.16
N ARG A 44 -7.49 -4.57 6.50
CA ARG A 44 -6.95 -4.82 5.15
C ARG A 44 -5.82 -3.85 4.79
N ILE A 45 -5.20 -4.12 3.64
CA ILE A 45 -4.29 -3.21 2.97
C ILE A 45 -5.05 -2.48 1.86
N LEU A 46 -4.94 -1.15 1.83
CA LEU A 46 -5.48 -0.30 0.77
C LEU A 46 -4.34 0.38 0.02
N PHE A 47 -4.52 0.55 -1.29
CA PHE A 47 -3.69 1.46 -2.08
C PHE A 47 -4.58 2.45 -2.82
N THR A 48 -4.28 3.74 -2.67
CA THR A 48 -4.97 4.81 -3.39
C THR A 48 -4.04 5.51 -4.35
N ASP A 49 -4.55 6.05 -5.45
CA ASP A 49 -3.79 7.02 -6.23
C ASP A 49 -3.53 8.30 -5.41
N SER A 50 -2.55 9.10 -5.85
CA SER A 50 -2.22 10.38 -5.22
C SER A 50 -3.12 11.55 -5.65
N GLU A 51 -3.87 11.41 -6.74
CA GLU A 51 -4.59 12.53 -7.38
C GLU A 51 -6.03 12.66 -6.88
N ASN A 52 -6.76 11.57 -6.83
CA ASN A 52 -8.20 11.50 -6.56
C ASN A 52 -8.54 10.69 -5.31
N ALA A 53 -7.54 10.11 -4.63
CA ALA A 53 -7.74 9.21 -3.49
C ALA A 53 -8.58 7.98 -3.85
N GLN A 54 -8.66 7.63 -5.14
CA GLN A 54 -9.42 6.48 -5.58
C GLN A 54 -8.73 5.23 -5.04
N ILE A 55 -9.50 4.36 -4.38
CA ILE A 55 -9.00 3.06 -3.93
C ILE A 55 -8.79 2.21 -5.18
N LEU A 56 -7.54 1.94 -5.52
CA LEU A 56 -7.14 1.11 -6.65
C LEU A 56 -6.98 -0.35 -6.25
N LEU A 57 -6.60 -0.61 -5.00
CA LEU A 57 -6.45 -1.96 -4.46
C LEU A 57 -7.00 -2.05 -3.03
N SER A 58 -7.62 -3.19 -2.73
CA SER A 58 -8.07 -3.57 -1.40
C SER A 58 -7.74 -5.04 -1.19
N ILE A 59 -6.72 -5.33 -0.38
CA ILE A 59 -6.22 -6.69 -0.11
C ILE A 59 -6.57 -7.07 1.32
N PHE A 60 -7.47 -8.05 1.45
CA PHE A 60 -7.84 -8.59 2.75
C PHE A 60 -6.79 -9.61 3.24
N PRO A 61 -6.58 -9.76 4.57
CA PRO A 61 -5.59 -10.67 5.15
C PRO A 61 -5.75 -12.12 4.69
N ASN A 62 -7.00 -12.59 4.53
CA ASN A 62 -7.30 -13.94 4.08
C ASN A 62 -6.86 -14.22 2.63
N CYS A 63 -6.65 -13.19 1.80
CA CYS A 63 -6.13 -13.30 0.44
C CYS A 63 -4.59 -13.34 0.39
N ILE A 64 -3.91 -12.99 1.47
CA ILE A 64 -2.45 -12.93 1.51
C ILE A 64 -1.88 -14.33 1.72
N GLN A 65 -0.93 -14.71 0.86
CA GLN A 65 -0.10 -15.89 1.04
C GLN A 65 1.18 -15.54 1.79
N GLU A 66 1.89 -14.51 1.33
CA GLU A 66 3.13 -14.04 1.95
C GLU A 66 3.38 -12.57 1.66
N VAL A 67 4.16 -11.93 2.55
CA VAL A 67 4.60 -10.55 2.39
C VAL A 67 6.11 -10.48 2.59
N LEU A 68 6.80 -9.98 1.58
CA LEU A 68 8.25 -10.07 1.48
C LEU A 68 8.84 -8.71 1.07
N PRO A 69 10.02 -8.34 1.56
CA PRO A 69 10.79 -7.26 0.98
C PRO A 69 11.33 -7.69 -0.40
N TYR A 70 11.28 -6.79 -1.39
CA TYR A 70 11.92 -6.99 -2.69
C TYR A 70 12.89 -5.85 -3.03
N HIS A 71 13.87 -6.17 -3.87
CA HIS A 71 14.87 -5.23 -4.39
C HIS A 71 14.81 -5.26 -5.91
N THR A 72 14.90 -4.10 -6.57
CA THR A 72 14.89 -4.00 -8.04
C THR A 72 16.29 -4.06 -8.69
N GLY A 73 17.32 -4.54 -7.97
CA GLY A 73 18.74 -4.54 -8.38
C GLY A 73 19.75 -4.13 -7.29
N ILE A 74 21.05 -4.14 -7.62
CA ILE A 74 22.20 -4.03 -6.68
C ILE A 74 22.30 -2.67 -5.97
N PHE A 75 21.81 -1.58 -6.58
CA PHE A 75 21.83 -0.21 -6.03
C PHE A 75 20.42 0.41 -5.88
N THR A 76 19.38 -0.42 -5.80
CA THR A 76 18.01 0.01 -6.12
C THR A 76 17.05 0.10 -4.93
N SER A 77 15.94 0.79 -5.20
CA SER A 77 14.82 1.04 -4.29
C SER A 77 14.28 -0.24 -3.66
N LYS A 78 14.15 -0.22 -2.33
CA LYS A 78 13.50 -1.29 -1.56
C LYS A 78 12.00 -1.19 -1.74
N GLY A 79 11.32 -2.33 -1.69
CA GLY A 79 9.87 -2.37 -1.81
C GLY A 79 9.24 -3.53 -1.07
N LEU A 80 7.92 -3.50 -1.00
CA LEU A 80 7.07 -4.52 -0.43
C LEU A 80 6.41 -5.33 -1.55
N GLU A 81 6.57 -6.64 -1.53
CA GLU A 81 5.83 -7.56 -2.37
C GLU A 81 4.79 -8.28 -1.52
N VAL A 82 3.56 -8.30 -1.99
CA VAL A 82 2.44 -9.04 -1.40
C VAL A 82 2.04 -10.11 -2.41
N VAL A 83 2.29 -11.38 -2.06
CA VAL A 83 1.87 -12.53 -2.85
C VAL A 83 0.49 -12.95 -2.36
N LEU A 84 -0.44 -13.06 -3.29
CA LEU A 84 -1.83 -13.44 -3.02
C LEU A 84 -2.00 -14.95 -3.25
N LYS A 85 -2.96 -15.55 -2.54
CA LYS A 85 -3.25 -16.99 -2.61
C LYS A 85 -3.76 -17.45 -3.98
N ASP A 86 -4.20 -16.53 -4.83
CA ASP A 86 -4.61 -16.81 -6.22
C ASP A 86 -3.40 -16.85 -7.19
N GLY A 87 -2.18 -16.70 -6.68
CA GLY A 87 -0.94 -16.69 -7.45
C GLY A 87 -0.55 -15.31 -7.99
N ASN A 88 -1.38 -14.27 -7.80
CA ASN A 88 -1.04 -12.90 -8.20
C ASN A 88 -0.05 -12.26 -7.22
N THR A 89 0.72 -11.28 -7.72
CA THR A 89 1.66 -10.51 -6.89
C THR A 89 1.41 -9.02 -7.04
N VAL A 90 1.50 -8.30 -5.93
CA VAL A 90 1.32 -6.86 -5.84
C VAL A 90 2.60 -6.25 -5.27
N ARG A 91 3.21 -5.33 -6.01
CA ARG A 91 4.50 -4.72 -5.63
C ARG A 91 4.37 -3.23 -5.36
N PHE A 92 5.02 -2.77 -4.31
CA PHE A 92 5.12 -1.37 -3.92
C PHE A 92 6.57 -0.97 -3.68
N THR A 93 7.08 0.05 -4.38
CA THR A 93 8.35 0.68 -4.01
C THR A 93 8.11 1.70 -2.91
N MET A 94 8.79 1.54 -1.76
CA MET A 94 8.65 2.41 -0.59
C MET A 94 9.80 2.26 0.40
N GLY A 95 9.95 3.25 1.30
CA GLY A 95 10.83 3.16 2.46
C GLY A 95 10.21 2.32 3.60
N ASN A 96 11.01 2.06 4.64
CA ASN A 96 10.57 1.40 5.89
C ASN A 96 9.87 0.04 5.68
N VAL A 97 10.28 -0.71 4.65
CA VAL A 97 9.67 -2.00 4.28
C VAL A 97 9.65 -2.98 5.44
N SER A 98 10.72 -3.06 6.25
CA SER A 98 10.78 -3.99 7.38
C SER A 98 9.69 -3.74 8.42
N ASP A 99 9.34 -2.48 8.69
CA ASP A 99 8.25 -2.12 9.58
C ASP A 99 6.90 -2.48 8.98
N TRP A 100 6.70 -2.20 7.68
CA TRP A 100 5.50 -2.60 6.94
C TRP A 100 5.30 -4.12 6.94
N THR A 101 6.32 -4.90 6.57
CA THR A 101 6.27 -6.37 6.59
C THR A 101 5.94 -6.89 7.99
N ARG A 102 6.58 -6.35 9.03
CA ARG A 102 6.31 -6.73 10.43
C ARG A 102 4.87 -6.45 10.84
N LEU A 103 4.31 -5.31 10.47
CA LEU A 103 2.94 -4.94 10.84
C LEU A 103 1.91 -5.78 10.08
N ILE A 104 2.12 -6.02 8.79
CA ILE A 104 1.21 -6.83 7.98
C ILE A 104 1.21 -8.30 8.47
N ASN A 105 2.38 -8.86 8.81
CA ASN A 105 2.49 -10.22 9.36
C ASN A 105 1.83 -10.40 10.73
N LYS A 106 1.36 -9.32 11.38
CA LYS A 106 0.55 -9.42 12.61
C LYS A 106 -0.95 -9.46 12.32
N MET A 107 -1.36 -9.25 11.07
CA MET A 107 -2.77 -9.20 10.66
C MET A 107 -3.32 -10.54 10.16
N TYR A 108 -2.45 -11.48 9.78
CA TYR A 108 -2.79 -12.81 9.31
C TYR A 108 -1.86 -13.84 9.94
#